data_AF-A0A2V9B4D0-F1
#
_entry.id   AF-A0A2V9B4D0-F1
#
_cell.length_a   1.000
_cell.length_b   1.000
_cell.length_c   1.000
_cell.angle_alpha   90.00
_cell.angle_beta   90.00
_cell.angle_gamma   90.00
#
_symmetry.space_group_name_H-M   'P 1'
#
loop_
_entity.id
_entity.type
_entity.pdbx_description
1 polymer ?
#
loop_
_entity_poly.entity_id
_entity_poly.type
_entity_poly.pdbx_seq_one_letter_code
_entity_poly.pdbx_strand_id
1 'polypeptide(L)'
;MMILAKLGLGVASTIVFASVYTFREGVIRVDVDEHRDGGSHVHFWVPAAAVPLAMRFVPTEHLREAASHASEFMPLVQIVTKELRRYPDTTFVDVEDGDDHVRVSTVGTKLQIDVVNPQENVHVAVPLTTVNDVAAQLAANAPGI
;
A
#
# COMPACT_ATOMS: atom_id res chain seq x y z
N MET A 1 -30.88 -29.49 -11.13
CA MET A 1 -30.54 -28.91 -9.80
C MET A 1 -29.09 -29.14 -9.38
N MET A 2 -28.52 -30.35 -9.54
CA MET A 2 -27.17 -30.67 -9.05
C MET A 2 -26.00 -29.93 -9.76
N ILE A 3 -26.13 -29.61 -11.06
CA ILE A 3 -25.09 -28.87 -11.81
C ILE A 3 -25.03 -27.40 -11.40
N LEU A 4 -26.19 -26.76 -11.18
CA LEU A 4 -26.26 -25.37 -10.72
C LEU A 4 -25.73 -25.21 -9.28
N ALA A 5 -25.98 -26.21 -8.42
CA ALA A 5 -25.42 -26.25 -7.07
C ALA A 5 -23.89 -26.41 -7.08
N LYS A 6 -23.33 -27.23 -7.97
CA LYS A 6 -21.86 -27.37 -8.12
C LYS A 6 -21.20 -26.11 -8.68
N LEU A 7 -21.85 -25.47 -9.66
CA LEU A 7 -21.39 -24.17 -10.19
C LEU A 7 -21.44 -23.09 -9.11
N GLY A 8 -22.54 -23.01 -8.35
CA GLY A 8 -22.67 -22.10 -7.21
C GLY A 8 -21.60 -22.34 -6.15
N LEU A 9 -21.31 -23.61 -5.80
CA LEU A 9 -20.28 -23.97 -4.84
C LEU A 9 -18.87 -23.60 -5.34
N GLY A 10 -18.59 -23.82 -6.63
CA GLY A 10 -17.31 -23.46 -7.24
C GLY A 10 -17.09 -21.94 -7.23
N VAL A 11 -18.09 -21.17 -7.66
CA VAL A 11 -18.02 -19.69 -7.65
C VAL A 11 -17.92 -19.15 -6.22
N ALA A 12 -18.73 -19.66 -5.29
CA ALA A 12 -18.67 -19.25 -3.89
C ALA A 12 -17.32 -19.56 -3.25
N SER A 13 -16.75 -20.74 -3.53
CA SER A 13 -15.42 -21.11 -3.04
C SER A 13 -14.36 -20.18 -3.58
N THR A 14 -14.37 -19.87 -4.89
CA THR A 14 -13.42 -18.94 -5.50
C THR A 14 -13.52 -17.54 -4.90
N ILE A 15 -14.74 -17.05 -4.66
CA ILE A 15 -14.96 -15.74 -4.00
C ILE A 15 -14.39 -15.76 -2.58
N VAL A 16 -14.71 -16.79 -1.78
CA VAL A 16 -14.20 -16.91 -0.41
C VAL A 16 -12.67 -17.00 -0.39
N PHE A 17 -12.07 -17.81 -1.26
CA PHE A 17 -10.61 -17.92 -1.37
C PHE A 17 -9.98 -16.61 -1.83
N ALA A 18 -10.56 -15.91 -2.81
CA ALA A 18 -10.10 -14.61 -3.24
C ALA A 18 -10.19 -13.56 -2.12
N SER A 19 -11.27 -13.57 -1.34
CA SER A 19 -11.43 -12.70 -0.17
C SER A 19 -10.37 -13.00 0.89
N VAL A 20 -10.20 -14.26 1.29
CA VAL A 20 -9.20 -14.66 2.30
C VAL A 20 -7.78 -14.33 1.83
N TYR A 21 -7.46 -14.58 0.56
CA TYR A 21 -6.14 -14.28 0.00
C TYR A 21 -5.86 -12.77 0.00
N THR A 22 -6.85 -11.95 -0.35
CA THR A 22 -6.77 -10.49 -0.30
C THR A 22 -6.54 -9.98 1.13
N PHE A 23 -7.23 -10.54 2.13
CA PHE A 23 -7.01 -10.18 3.53
C PHE A 23 -5.64 -10.64 4.04
N ARG A 24 -5.06 -11.71 3.48
CA ARG A 24 -3.73 -12.21 3.84
C ARG A 24 -2.61 -11.33 3.30
N GLU A 25 -2.74 -10.79 2.09
CA GLU A 25 -1.80 -9.80 1.54
C GLU A 25 -1.89 -8.44 2.24
N GLY A 26 -3.01 -8.20 2.92
CA GLY A 26 -3.25 -7.01 3.73
C GLY A 26 -4.01 -5.94 2.98
N VAL A 27 -4.44 -4.93 3.73
CA VAL A 27 -5.21 -3.80 3.24
C VAL A 27 -4.36 -2.55 3.38
N ILE A 28 -4.34 -1.74 2.32
CA ILE A 28 -3.85 -0.38 2.34
C ILE A 28 -4.92 0.48 2.98
N ARG A 29 -4.53 1.23 4.01
CA ARG A 29 -5.39 2.14 4.74
C ARG A 29 -4.83 3.54 4.62
N VAL A 30 -5.65 4.47 4.19
CA VAL A 30 -5.34 5.90 4.15
C VAL A 30 -6.50 6.59 4.85
N ASP A 31 -6.22 7.19 6.00
CA ASP A 31 -7.16 8.08 6.68
C ASP A 31 -6.55 9.48 6.68
N VAL A 32 -7.30 10.46 6.19
CA VAL A 32 -6.92 11.87 6.24
C VAL A 32 -8.09 12.64 6.82
N ASP A 33 -7.88 13.31 7.94
CA ASP A 33 -8.86 14.13 8.62
C ASP A 33 -8.35 15.58 8.67
N GLU A 34 -8.93 16.45 7.84
CA GLU A 34 -8.60 17.89 7.85
C GLU A 34 -9.50 18.67 8.84
N HIS A 35 -8.89 19.42 9.76
CA HIS A 35 -9.56 20.15 10.85
C HIS A 35 -10.02 21.58 10.46
N ARG A 36 -10.25 21.85 9.16
CA ARG A 36 -10.72 23.16 8.66
C ARG A 36 -12.21 23.16 8.34
N ASP A 37 -12.86 24.32 8.36
CA ASP A 37 -14.25 24.47 7.92
C ASP A 37 -14.39 24.06 6.45
N GLY A 38 -15.14 22.99 6.19
CA GLY A 38 -15.26 22.36 4.86
C GLY A 38 -14.13 21.39 4.50
N GLY A 39 -13.35 20.95 5.50
CA GLY A 39 -12.22 20.02 5.33
C GLY A 39 -12.62 18.64 4.81
N SER A 40 -11.72 18.05 4.03
CA SER A 40 -11.90 16.71 3.47
C SER A 40 -11.60 15.64 4.53
N HIS A 41 -12.49 14.65 4.63
CA HIS A 41 -12.29 13.45 5.45
C HIS A 41 -12.23 12.26 4.50
N VAL A 42 -11.02 11.72 4.30
CA VAL A 42 -10.77 10.65 3.34
C VAL A 42 -10.44 9.39 4.11
N HIS A 43 -11.40 8.46 4.20
CA HIS A 43 -11.17 7.12 4.72
C HIS A 43 -11.19 6.13 3.57
N PHE A 44 -10.01 5.69 3.15
CA PHE A 44 -9.85 4.86 1.97
C PHE A 44 -9.16 3.54 2.33
N TRP A 45 -9.83 2.45 1.95
CA TRP A 45 -9.42 1.09 2.26
C TRP A 45 -9.38 0.30 0.96
N VAL A 46 -8.21 -0.21 0.61
CA VAL A 46 -8.03 -0.96 -0.64
C VAL A 46 -7.27 -2.25 -0.40
N PRO A 47 -7.77 -3.38 -0.94
CA PRO A 47 -6.99 -4.58 -1.17
C PRO A 47 -5.59 -4.30 -1.72
N ALA A 48 -4.53 -4.71 -1.02
CA ALA A 48 -3.16 -4.61 -1.56
C ALA A 48 -3.04 -5.23 -2.97
N ALA A 49 -3.68 -6.39 -3.16
CA ALA A 49 -3.74 -7.12 -4.43
C ALA A 49 -4.35 -6.33 -5.60
N ALA A 50 -5.17 -5.32 -5.32
CA ALA A 50 -5.80 -4.51 -6.36
C ALA A 50 -4.81 -3.54 -7.02
N VAL A 51 -3.74 -3.12 -6.32
CA VAL A 51 -2.72 -2.21 -6.86
C VAL A 51 -2.02 -2.80 -8.10
N PRO A 52 -1.38 -3.98 -8.05
CA PRO A 52 -0.72 -4.56 -9.22
C PRO A 52 -1.70 -4.88 -10.35
N LEU A 53 -2.97 -5.16 -10.04
CA LEU A 53 -4.01 -5.34 -11.05
C LEU A 53 -4.34 -4.01 -11.76
N ALA A 54 -4.52 -2.94 -10.99
CA ALA A 54 -4.80 -1.60 -11.50
C ALA A 54 -3.65 -1.06 -12.36
N MET A 55 -2.39 -1.32 -11.97
CA MET A 55 -1.21 -0.92 -12.74
C MET A 55 -1.20 -1.46 -14.18
N ARG A 56 -1.82 -2.63 -14.45
CA ARG A 56 -1.94 -3.18 -15.81
C ARG A 56 -2.84 -2.37 -16.74
N PHE A 57 -3.70 -1.52 -16.18
CA PHE A 57 -4.58 -0.64 -16.93
C PHE A 57 -4.00 0.77 -17.08
N VAL A 58 -2.86 1.07 -16.45
CA VAL A 58 -2.18 2.37 -16.58
C VAL A 58 -1.40 2.38 -17.90
N PRO A 59 -1.53 3.46 -18.71
CA PRO A 59 -0.74 3.62 -19.93
C PRO A 59 0.77 3.50 -19.66
N THR A 60 1.46 2.81 -20.56
CA THR A 60 2.89 2.50 -20.43
C THR A 60 3.77 3.73 -20.32
N GLU A 61 3.35 4.85 -20.92
CA GLU A 61 4.08 6.11 -20.92
C GLU A 61 4.19 6.68 -19.50
N HIS A 62 3.09 6.65 -18.74
CA HIS A 62 3.06 7.10 -17.35
C HIS A 62 3.83 6.16 -16.43
N LEU A 63 3.78 4.85 -16.67
CA LEU A 63 4.59 3.89 -15.92
C LEU A 63 6.08 4.09 -16.17
N ARG A 64 6.48 4.38 -17.42
CA ARG A 64 7.87 4.63 -17.79
C ARG A 64 8.39 5.94 -17.19
N GLU A 65 7.57 6.97 -17.17
CA GLU A 65 7.87 8.25 -16.51
C GLU A 65 8.02 8.06 -14.99
N ALA A 66 7.07 7.37 -14.34
CA ALA A 66 7.18 7.07 -12.92
C ALA A 66 8.44 6.23 -12.62
N ALA A 67 8.72 5.23 -13.46
CA ALA A 67 9.91 4.40 -13.35
C ALA A 67 11.21 5.20 -13.55
N SER A 68 11.25 6.19 -14.45
CA SER A 68 12.46 7.02 -14.64
C SER A 68 12.76 7.86 -13.40
N HIS A 69 11.74 8.47 -12.80
CA HIS A 69 11.89 9.26 -11.56
C HIS A 69 12.26 8.38 -10.36
N ALA A 70 11.72 7.16 -10.32
CA ALA A 70 11.94 6.23 -9.22
C ALA A 70 13.24 5.41 -9.36
N SER A 71 13.81 5.33 -10.57
CA SER A 71 14.88 4.38 -10.94
C SER A 71 16.09 4.41 -10.00
N GLU A 72 16.51 5.60 -9.57
CA GLU A 72 17.62 5.80 -8.63
C GLU A 72 17.34 5.15 -7.26
N PHE A 73 16.10 5.23 -6.80
CA PHE A 73 15.70 4.76 -5.47
C PHE A 73 15.09 3.35 -5.48
N MET A 74 14.77 2.76 -6.64
CA MET A 74 14.12 1.44 -6.72
C MET A 74 14.92 0.32 -6.03
N PRO A 75 16.23 0.17 -6.25
CA PRO A 75 17.01 -0.85 -5.54
C PRO A 75 17.03 -0.60 -4.03
N LEU A 76 17.10 0.67 -3.63
CA LEU A 76 17.05 1.07 -2.21
C LEU A 76 15.72 0.65 -1.59
N VAL A 77 14.60 0.91 -2.26
CA VAL A 77 13.25 0.52 -1.77
C VAL A 77 13.16 -1.00 -1.56
N GLN A 78 13.68 -1.81 -2.47
CA GLN A 78 13.67 -3.27 -2.32
C GLN A 78 14.52 -3.74 -1.13
N ILE A 79 15.69 -3.12 -0.92
CA ILE A 79 16.57 -3.44 0.22
C ILE A 79 15.90 -3.00 1.52
N VAL A 80 15.43 -1.76 1.59
CA VAL A 80 14.79 -1.18 2.77
C VAL A 80 13.55 -2.00 3.15
N THR A 81 12.63 -2.26 2.22
CA THR A 81 11.44 -3.08 2.51
C THR A 81 11.78 -4.51 2.96
N LYS A 82 12.87 -5.09 2.48
CA LYS A 82 13.36 -6.39 2.95
C LYS A 82 13.91 -6.32 4.38
N GLU A 83 14.67 -5.28 4.70
CA GLU A 83 15.21 -5.08 6.06
C GLU A 83 14.11 -4.69 7.05
N LEU A 84 13.18 -3.81 6.68
CA LEU A 84 12.04 -3.41 7.51
C LEU A 84 11.19 -4.61 7.93
N ARG A 85 11.04 -5.63 7.08
CA ARG A 85 10.34 -6.89 7.44
C ARG A 85 11.00 -7.66 8.58
N ARG A 86 12.28 -7.43 8.88
CA ARG A 86 12.98 -8.05 10.02
C ARG A 86 12.64 -7.39 11.35
N TYR A 87 12.11 -6.19 11.30
CA TYR A 87 11.75 -5.37 12.46
C TYR A 87 10.25 -5.09 12.38
N PRO A 88 9.37 -6.05 12.68
CA PRO A 88 7.93 -5.92 12.42
C PRO A 88 7.26 -4.85 13.28
N ASP A 89 7.78 -4.54 14.45
CA ASP A 89 7.20 -3.60 15.41
C ASP A 89 8.28 -2.63 15.90
N THR A 90 8.62 -1.64 15.09
CA THR A 90 9.72 -0.72 15.37
C THR A 90 9.46 0.67 14.82
N THR A 91 9.77 1.70 15.61
CA THR A 91 9.71 3.10 15.19
C THR A 91 11.07 3.53 14.64
N PHE A 92 11.08 4.12 13.44
CA PHE A 92 12.28 4.59 12.75
C PHE A 92 12.40 6.11 12.80
N VAL A 93 11.26 6.79 12.69
CA VAL A 93 11.17 8.25 12.76
C VAL A 93 10.11 8.56 13.80
N ASP A 94 10.47 9.39 14.77
CA ASP A 94 9.57 9.96 15.76
C ASP A 94 10.03 11.41 15.96
N VAL A 95 9.30 12.35 15.38
CA VAL A 95 9.62 13.77 15.41
C VAL A 95 8.45 14.49 16.04
N GLU A 96 8.73 15.20 17.13
CA GLU A 96 7.77 16.05 17.84
C GLU A 96 8.29 17.49 17.81
N ASP A 97 7.49 18.41 17.26
CA ASP A 97 7.74 19.85 17.28
C ASP A 97 6.44 20.60 17.61
N GLY A 98 6.26 20.94 18.88
CA GLY A 98 5.03 21.56 19.36
C GLY A 98 3.82 20.64 19.19
N ASP A 99 2.86 21.08 18.38
CA ASP A 99 1.65 20.30 18.04
C ASP A 99 1.84 19.42 16.79
N ASP A 100 3.01 19.48 16.14
CA ASP A 100 3.35 18.67 14.98
C ASP A 100 4.06 17.37 15.43
N HIS A 101 3.54 16.23 14.99
CA HIS A 101 4.09 14.91 15.28
C HIS A 101 4.16 14.09 13.99
N VAL A 102 5.35 13.58 13.67
CA VAL A 102 5.57 12.64 12.55
C VAL A 102 6.15 11.35 13.08
N ARG A 103 5.44 10.24 12.86
CA ARG A 103 5.88 8.90 13.21
C ARG A 103 5.92 8.00 11.99
N VAL A 104 7.06 7.36 11.76
CA VAL A 104 7.21 6.29 10.77
C VAL A 104 7.63 5.04 11.49
N SER A 105 6.81 4.00 11.39
CA SER A 105 7.01 2.74 12.09
C SER A 105 6.63 1.55 11.21
N THR A 106 7.11 0.39 11.59
CA THR A 106 6.56 -0.88 11.14
C THR A 106 5.61 -1.42 12.21
N VAL A 107 4.49 -1.96 11.77
CA VAL A 107 3.53 -2.68 12.63
C VAL A 107 3.13 -3.97 11.94
N GLY A 108 3.56 -5.11 12.50
CA GLY A 108 3.48 -6.42 11.85
C GLY A 108 4.16 -6.47 10.49
N THR A 109 3.37 -6.54 9.41
CA THR A 109 3.88 -6.60 8.02
C THR A 109 3.67 -5.30 7.24
N LYS A 110 3.24 -4.24 7.93
CA LYS A 110 2.89 -2.95 7.33
C LYS A 110 3.92 -1.89 7.70
N LEU A 111 4.18 -1.01 6.75
CA LEU A 111 4.77 0.30 7.02
C LEU A 111 3.62 1.24 7.39
N GLN A 112 3.74 1.89 8.55
CA GLN A 112 2.81 2.87 9.05
C GLN A 112 3.49 4.25 9.10
N ILE A 113 2.80 5.23 8.56
CA ILE A 113 3.18 6.64 8.57
C ILE A 113 2.02 7.38 9.19
N ASP A 114 2.27 8.00 10.34
CA ASP A 114 1.32 8.84 11.05
C ASP A 114 1.88 10.26 11.08
N VAL A 115 1.09 11.21 10.60
CA VAL A 115 1.38 12.64 10.69
C VAL A 115 0.19 13.28 11.38
N VAL A 116 0.45 13.98 12.48
CA VAL A 116 -0.55 14.69 13.27
C VAL A 116 -0.07 16.13 13.35
N ASN A 117 -0.92 17.07 12.95
CA ASN A 117 -0.67 18.49 13.12
C ASN A 117 -1.99 19.22 13.40
N PRO A 118 -1.97 20.52 13.78
CA PRO A 118 -3.20 21.27 14.07
C PRO A 118 -4.19 21.38 12.90
N GLN A 119 -3.73 21.20 11.66
CA GLN A 119 -4.54 21.36 10.45
C GLN A 119 -5.12 20.04 9.96
N GLU A 120 -4.42 18.92 10.14
CA GLU A 120 -4.79 17.61 9.61
C GLU A 120 -4.12 16.45 10.36
N ASN A 121 -4.80 15.31 10.37
CA ASN A 121 -4.23 14.01 10.73
C ASN A 121 -4.17 13.12 9.49
N VAL A 122 -3.02 12.53 9.22
CA VAL A 122 -2.79 11.61 8.11
C VAL A 122 -2.26 10.29 8.67
N HIS A 123 -3.00 9.22 8.43
CA HIS A 123 -2.63 7.86 8.79
C HIS A 123 -2.56 7.01 7.53
N VAL A 124 -1.37 6.54 7.20
CA VAL A 124 -1.12 5.69 6.04
C VAL A 124 -0.52 4.38 6.51
N ALA A 125 -1.19 3.27 6.23
CA ALA A 125 -0.67 1.93 6.47
C ALA A 125 -0.65 1.13 5.17
N VAL A 126 0.54 0.67 4.76
CA VAL A 126 0.76 -0.06 3.50
C VAL A 126 1.52 -1.36 3.79
N PRO A 127 1.05 -2.52 3.32
CA PRO A 127 1.82 -3.77 3.44
C PRO A 127 3.17 -3.65 2.73
N LEU A 128 4.26 -4.08 3.39
CA LEU A 128 5.62 -4.03 2.84
C LEU A 128 5.77 -4.89 1.57
N THR A 129 4.95 -5.94 1.44
CA THR A 129 4.86 -6.75 0.21
C THR A 129 4.38 -5.91 -0.96
N THR A 130 3.32 -5.11 -0.78
CA THR A 130 2.77 -4.24 -1.83
C THR A 130 3.79 -3.21 -2.30
N VAL A 131 4.53 -2.59 -1.38
CA VAL A 131 5.59 -1.63 -1.73
C VAL A 131 6.65 -2.30 -2.61
N ASN A 132 7.07 -3.51 -2.24
CA ASN A 132 8.04 -4.27 -3.01
C ASN A 132 7.50 -4.72 -4.39
N ASP A 133 6.23 -5.11 -4.48
CA ASP A 133 5.60 -5.52 -5.73
C ASP A 133 5.48 -4.35 -6.71
N VAL A 134 5.08 -3.18 -6.22
CA VAL A 134 5.05 -1.94 -7.02
C VAL A 134 6.45 -1.57 -7.49
N ALA A 135 7.45 -1.61 -6.60
CA ALA A 135 8.83 -1.33 -6.97
C ALA A 135 9.36 -2.29 -8.05
N ALA A 136 9.05 -3.58 -7.94
CA ALA A 136 9.41 -4.58 -8.95
C ALA A 136 8.72 -4.32 -10.30
N GLN A 137 7.44 -3.94 -10.30
CA GLN A 137 6.73 -3.60 -11.54
C GLN A 137 7.26 -2.32 -12.18
N LEU A 138 7.57 -1.29 -11.40
CA LEU A 138 8.19 -0.07 -11.92
C LEU A 138 9.57 -0.38 -12.52
N ALA A 139 10.39 -1.18 -11.85
CA ALA A 139 11.68 -1.61 -12.37
C ALA A 139 11.55 -2.40 -13.70
N ALA A 140 10.53 -3.25 -13.84
CA ALA A 140 10.27 -3.98 -15.08
C ALA A 140 9.81 -3.09 -16.24
N ASN A 141 9.24 -1.92 -15.94
CA ASN A 141 8.79 -0.92 -16.93
C ASN A 141 9.78 0.25 -17.07
N ALA A 142 10.91 0.21 -16.38
CA ALA A 142 11.96 1.20 -16.53
C ALA A 142 12.49 1.14 -17.98
N PRO A 143 12.74 2.29 -18.62
CA PRO A 143 13.44 2.28 -19.90
C PRO A 143 14.79 1.58 -19.70
N GLY A 144 15.04 0.53 -20.48
CA GLY A 144 16.29 -0.24 -20.39
C GLY A 144 17.50 0.68 -20.42
N ILE A 145 18.42 0.46 -19.48
CA ILE A 145 19.75 1.09 -19.48
C ILE A 145 20.56 0.54 -20.65
#